data_AF-A0AAX1EJS8-F1
#
_entry.id   AF-A0AAX1EJS8-F1
#
_cell.length_a   1.000
_cell.length_b   1.000
_cell.length_c   1.000
_cell.angle_alpha   90.00
_cell.angle_beta   90.00
_cell.angle_gamma   90.00
#
_symmetry.space_group_name_H-M   'P 1'
#
loop_
_entity.id
_entity.type
_entity.pdbx_description
1 polymer ?
#
loop_
_entity_poly.entity_id
_entity_poly.type
_entity_poly.pdbx_seq_one_letter_code
_entity_poly.pdbx_strand_id
1 'polypeptide(L)' 'MYKALNTTYSLSGNKIEGSVSIGIACVPKDGKLIDEIIRVADQRMYQKKKNKH' A
#
# COMPACT_ATOMS: atom_id res chain seq x y z
N MET A 1 4.59 -7.59 -9.21
CA MET A 1 5.54 -6.50 -8.87
C MET A 1 5.03 -5.21 -9.52
N TYR A 2 4.63 -4.21 -8.73
CA TYR A 2 4.04 -2.95 -9.25
C TYR A 2 5.17 -2.03 -9.76
N LYS A 3 5.52 -2.12 -11.05
CA LYS A 3 6.71 -1.47 -11.63
C LYS A 3 6.79 0.05 -11.37
N ALA A 4 5.67 0.76 -11.45
CA ALA A 4 5.64 2.22 -11.26
C ALA A 4 5.91 2.65 -9.80
N LEU A 5 5.63 1.78 -8.83
CA LEU A 5 5.75 2.10 -7.39
C LEU A 5 7.10 1.73 -6.79
N ASN A 6 7.90 0.94 -7.51
CA ASN A 6 9.23 0.50 -7.08
C ASN A 6 10.34 1.13 -7.94
N THR A 7 10.04 2.23 -8.64
CA THR A 7 11.04 2.97 -9.41
C THR A 7 12.01 3.65 -8.44
N THR A 8 13.31 3.47 -8.69
CA THR A 8 14.38 4.20 -7.98
C THR A 8 14.50 5.60 -8.57
N TYR A 9 14.53 6.61 -7.71
CA TYR A 9 14.67 8.02 -8.12
C TYR A 9 16.06 8.54 -7.78
N SER A 10 16.61 9.43 -8.60
CA SER A 10 17.86 10.13 -8.29
C SER A 10 17.54 11.54 -7.79
N LEU A 11 17.89 11.85 -6.54
CA LEU A 11 17.67 13.15 -5.93
C LEU A 11 19.00 13.68 -5.34
N SER A 12 19.50 14.78 -5.89
CA SER A 12 20.77 15.41 -5.46
C SER A 12 21.96 14.43 -5.43
N GLY A 13 22.03 13.54 -6.43
CA GLY A 13 23.07 12.49 -6.52
C GLY A 13 22.80 11.23 -5.68
N ASN A 14 21.76 11.22 -4.84
CA ASN A 14 21.39 10.05 -4.05
C ASN A 14 20.38 9.16 -4.80
N LYS A 15 20.57 7.84 -4.72
CA LYS A 15 19.57 6.86 -5.19
C LYS A 15 18.57 6.60 -4.08
N ILE A 16 17.31 6.92 -4.34
CA ILE A 16 16.20 6.73 -3.42
C ILE A 16 15.38 5.54 -3.90
N GLU A 17 15.43 4.46 -3.13
CA GLU A 17 14.64 3.25 -3.35
C GLU A 17 13.44 3.24 -2.41
N GLY A 18 12.24 3.19 -3.00
CA GLY A 18 10.99 3.04 -2.26
C GLY A 18 10.49 1.61 -2.32
N SER A 19 9.86 1.14 -1.24
CA SER A 19 9.02 -0.06 -1.29
C SER A 19 7.62 0.27 -0.79
N VAL A 20 6.62 -0.24 -1.51
CA VAL A 20 5.20 0.04 -1.19
C VAL A 20 4.51 -1.20 -0.64
N SER A 21 3.60 -1.00 0.30
CA SER A 21 2.63 -2.00 0.76
C SER A 21 1.23 -1.49 0.45
N ILE A 22 0.37 -2.36 -0.11
CA ILE A 22 -0.96 -1.99 -0.62
C ILE A 22 -2.01 -2.89 0.03
N GLY A 23 -2.94 -2.28 0.76
CA GLY A 23 -4.17 -2.92 1.23
C GLY A 23 -5.28 -2.76 0.22
N ILE A 24 -6.11 -3.79 0.05
CA ILE A 24 -7.21 -3.83 -0.91
C ILE A 24 -8.47 -4.20 -0.14
N ALA A 25 -9.58 -3.52 -0.41
CA ALA A 25 -10.91 -3.83 0.10
C ALA A 25 -11.95 -3.76 -1.04
N CYS A 26 -12.95 -4.63 -1.00
CA CYS A 26 -13.97 -4.78 -2.05
C CYS A 26 -15.39 -4.75 -1.48
N VAL A 27 -16.25 -3.90 -2.04
CA VAL A 27 -17.70 -3.90 -1.77
C VAL A 27 -18.35 -5.11 -2.48
N PRO A 28 -19.39 -5.76 -1.90
CA PRO A 28 -19.93 -5.54 -0.56
C PRO A 28 -19.24 -6.37 0.54
N LYS A 29 -18.23 -7.16 0.19
CA LYS A 29 -17.59 -8.15 1.06
C LYS A 29 -16.91 -7.53 2.29
N ASP A 30 -16.26 -6.38 2.09
CA ASP A 30 -15.43 -5.71 3.10
C ASP A 30 -16.11 -4.49 3.74
N GLY A 31 -17.37 -4.24 3.38
CA GLY A 31 -18.12 -3.07 3.81
C GLY A 31 -19.16 -2.68 2.76
N LYS A 32 -20.20 -1.99 3.21
CA LYS A 32 -21.21 -1.35 2.35
C LYS A 32 -21.05 0.17 2.34
N LEU A 33 -20.42 0.72 3.38
CA LEU A 33 -20.14 2.15 3.51
C LEU A 33 -18.68 2.46 3.20
N ILE A 34 -18.41 3.67 2.73
CA ILE A 34 -17.06 4.10 2.35
C ILE A 34 -16.07 4.01 3.52
N ASP A 35 -16.49 4.40 4.72
CA ASP A 35 -15.64 4.37 5.92
C ASP A 35 -15.22 2.93 6.29
N GLU A 36 -16.11 1.96 6.07
CA GLU A 36 -15.79 0.54 6.30
C GLU A 36 -14.73 0.06 5.31
N ILE A 37 -14.88 0.43 4.04
CA ILE A 37 -13.95 0.06 2.96
C ILE A 37 -12.58 0.69 3.19
N ILE A 38 -12.51 1.99 3.52
CA ILE A 38 -11.26 2.68 3.83
C ILE A 38 -10.58 2.02 5.03
N ARG A 39 -11.32 1.75 6.10
CA ARG A 39 -10.78 1.12 7.32
C ARG A 39 -10.19 -0.26 7.03
N VAL A 40 -10.88 -1.10 6.25
CA VAL A 40 -10.38 -2.44 5.90
C VAL A 40 -9.15 -2.36 4.99
N ALA A 41 -9.14 -1.45 4.01
CA ALA A 41 -7.98 -1.25 3.14
C ALA A 41 -6.75 -0.80 3.94
N ASP A 42 -6.91 0.17 4.84
CA ASP A 42 -5.82 0.67 5.70
C ASP A 42 -5.26 -0.43 6.62
N GLN A 43 -6.14 -1.18 7.29
CA GLN A 43 -5.72 -2.29 8.15
C GLN A 43 -4.88 -3.32 7.37
N ARG A 44 -5.32 -3.71 6.17
CA ARG A 44 -4.60 -4.67 5.31
C ARG A 44 -3.27 -4.11 4.79
N MET A 45 -3.18 -2.81 4.54
CA MET A 45 -1.93 -2.14 4.17
C MET A 45 -0.90 -2.30 5.30
N TYR A 46 -1.29 -1.96 6.53
CA TYR A 46 -0.41 -2.08 7.70
C TYR A 46 -0.02 -3.53 8.00
N GLN A 47 -0.94 -4.48 7.88
CA GLN A 47 -0.63 -5.91 8.02
C GLN A 47 0.47 -6.34 7.02
N LYS A 48 0.32 -5.98 5.74
CA LYS A 48 1.35 -6.27 4.73
C LYS A 48 2.68 -5.55 4.97
N LYS A 49 2.64 -4.33 5.53
CA LYS A 49 3.86 -3.56 5.87
C LYS A 49 4.61 -4.20 7.04
N LYS A 50 3.90 -4.67 8.07
CA LYS A 50 4.49 -5.36 9.22
C LYS A 50 5.17 -6.67 8.81
N ASN A 51 4.57 -7.42 7.89
CA ASN A 51 5.11 -8.71 7.43
C ASN A 51 6.32 -8.60 6.46
N LYS A 52 6.88 -7.39 6.25
CA LYS A 52 8.07 -7.16 5.43
C LYS A 52 9.35 -6.92 6.25
N HIS A 53 9.26 -6.92 7.58
CA HIS A 53 10.40 -6.98 8.50
C HIS A 53 10.54 -8.40 9.02
#